data_AF-A0A534U076-F1
#
_entry.id   AF-A0A534U076-F1
#
_cell.length_a   1.000
_cell.length_b   1.000
_cell.length_c   1.000
_cell.angle_alpha   90.00
_cell.angle_beta   90.00
_cell.angle_gamma   90.00
#
_symmetry.space_group_name_H-M   'P 1'
#
loop_
_entity.id
_entity.type
_entity.pdbx_description
1 polymer ?
#
loop_
_entity_poly.entity_id
_entity_poly.type
_entity_poly.pdbx_seq_one_letter_code
_entity_poly.pdbx_strand_id
1 'polypeptide(L)'
;MRIAWMFAVLVSVLASAAPTVAGERFLAQPQLATDCQSALISATTPFAQKKLKQLDKCAMAAFKCIETVAPNDEADVDPIDACLEKASGLCAKTVDVITAEEKKLTDAIVKACAPLAPEELLRADGVGFEVIAPDCLDLGVTVEDTATAAACIVRQHECAVEQMYLAEHPRAGELFGLVDADLGPDSCLDDLGGPGSGVEDLKLGRRLAQCEQGVTKTGGGFVATKLKSIGRCLGAVFDCVQLAPHDDACIAKAKSMCDKAFSTVEASALKVEPAVTKGCGAIAFDQLLADTGLDYQALIDEETCIPLGVSDLATVPHYATCLYREHECAGDDILRFTVPRAAELLGLVGRTLPGSFFCIPPEDF
;
A
#
# COMPACT_ATOMS: atom_id res chain seq x y z
N MET A 1 10.15 6.89 -60.03
CA MET A 1 8.83 6.22 -59.93
C MET A 1 8.10 6.81 -58.73
N ARG A 2 6.99 7.50 -58.97
CA ARG A 2 6.17 8.19 -57.95
C ARG A 2 4.99 7.28 -57.59
N ILE A 3 4.82 6.92 -56.32
CA ILE A 3 3.63 6.21 -55.83
C ILE A 3 2.90 7.17 -54.90
N ALA A 4 1.74 7.64 -55.36
CA ALA A 4 0.80 8.45 -54.60
C ALA A 4 -0.09 7.52 -53.75
N TRP A 5 -0.18 7.78 -52.45
CA TRP A 5 -1.12 7.13 -51.55
C TRP A 5 -2.26 8.09 -51.21
N MET A 6 -3.49 7.66 -51.49
CA MET A 6 -4.74 8.35 -51.21
C MET A 6 -5.07 8.25 -49.71
N PHE A 7 -5.23 9.39 -49.05
CA PHE A 7 -5.89 9.48 -47.74
C PHE A 7 -7.40 9.58 -47.94
N ALA A 8 -8.13 8.55 -47.51
CA ALA A 8 -9.59 8.60 -47.37
C ALA A 8 -9.93 9.18 -45.99
N VAL A 9 -10.51 10.38 -45.98
CA VAL A 9 -11.01 11.05 -44.77
C VAL A 9 -12.38 10.46 -44.42
N LEU A 10 -12.43 9.65 -43.36
CA LEU A 10 -13.67 9.17 -42.76
C LEU A 10 -14.14 10.23 -41.74
N VAL A 11 -15.18 10.99 -42.11
CA VAL A 11 -15.82 11.96 -41.21
C VAL A 11 -16.84 11.19 -40.37
N SER A 12 -16.45 10.80 -39.16
CA SER A 12 -17.38 10.26 -38.15
C SER A 12 -18.16 11.41 -37.51
N VAL A 13 -19.46 11.47 -37.75
CA VAL A 13 -20.39 12.37 -37.07
C VAL A 13 -20.58 11.87 -35.64
N LEU A 14 -19.86 12.45 -34.68
CA LEU A 14 -20.13 12.28 -33.26
C LEU A 14 -21.42 13.03 -32.91
N ALA A 15 -22.52 12.29 -32.73
CA ALA A 15 -23.73 12.81 -32.13
C ALA A 15 -23.44 13.08 -30.64
N SER A 16 -23.16 14.35 -30.30
CA SER A 16 -23.07 14.80 -28.92
C SER A 16 -24.47 14.71 -28.28
N ALA A 17 -24.73 13.65 -27.53
CA ALA A 17 -25.88 13.60 -26.65
C ALA A 17 -25.75 14.76 -25.66
N ALA A 18 -26.72 15.68 -25.64
CA ALA A 18 -26.78 16.71 -24.62
C ALA A 18 -26.87 16.03 -23.25
N PRO A 19 -26.08 16.45 -22.24
CA PRO A 19 -26.16 15.87 -20.91
C PRO A 19 -27.58 16.09 -20.39
N THR A 20 -28.31 15.01 -20.19
CA THR A 20 -29.54 15.02 -19.40
C THR A 20 -29.15 15.62 -18.06
N VAL A 21 -29.72 16.78 -17.71
CA VAL A 21 -29.53 17.40 -16.39
C VAL A 21 -30.06 16.38 -15.38
N ALA A 22 -29.16 15.59 -14.81
CA ALA A 22 -29.45 14.66 -13.74
C ALA A 22 -30.02 15.51 -12.62
N GLY A 23 -31.35 15.44 -12.42
CA GLY A 23 -31.99 16.10 -11.28
C GLY A 23 -31.19 15.74 -10.03
N GLU A 24 -30.89 16.73 -9.20
CA GLU A 24 -30.05 16.63 -8.01
C GLU A 24 -30.44 15.39 -7.19
N ARG A 25 -29.72 14.28 -7.37
CA ARG A 25 -29.96 13.04 -6.65
C ARG A 25 -29.14 13.10 -5.37
N PHE A 26 -29.70 13.78 -4.38
CA PHE A 26 -29.18 13.64 -3.02
C PHE A 26 -29.44 12.23 -2.51
N LEU A 27 -28.50 11.71 -1.74
CA LEU A 27 -28.70 10.44 -1.04
C LEU A 27 -29.92 10.54 -0.13
N ALA A 28 -30.65 9.44 -0.01
CA ALA A 28 -31.78 9.39 0.92
C ALA A 28 -31.31 9.54 2.38
N GLN A 29 -30.07 9.11 2.66
CA GLN A 29 -29.50 9.06 4.01
C GLN A 29 -28.03 9.53 4.02
N PRO A 30 -27.74 10.82 3.75
CA PRO A 30 -26.38 11.32 3.62
C PRO A 30 -25.54 11.12 4.88
N GLN A 31 -26.15 11.20 6.07
CA GLN A 31 -25.46 10.94 7.33
C GLN A 31 -24.94 9.50 7.45
N LEU A 32 -25.71 8.51 6.97
CA LEU A 32 -25.24 7.12 6.99
C LEU A 32 -24.07 6.90 6.04
N ALA A 33 -24.06 7.60 4.90
CA ALA A 33 -22.94 7.55 3.96
C ALA A 33 -21.68 8.16 4.60
N THR A 34 -21.79 9.31 5.28
CA THR A 34 -20.65 9.92 6.00
C THR A 34 -20.17 9.04 7.15
N ASP A 35 -21.07 8.39 7.89
CA ASP A 35 -20.70 7.49 8.98
C ASP A 35 -19.94 6.26 8.46
N CYS A 36 -20.42 5.65 7.37
CA CYS A 36 -19.74 4.56 6.68
C CYS A 36 -18.35 4.99 6.16
N GLN A 37 -18.25 6.11 5.46
CA GLN A 37 -16.99 6.60 4.89
C GLN A 37 -15.96 6.97 5.98
N SER A 38 -16.41 7.58 7.07
CA SER A 38 -15.56 7.91 8.22
C SER A 38 -15.05 6.66 8.93
N ALA A 39 -15.89 5.63 9.05
CA ALA A 39 -15.50 4.34 9.62
C ALA A 39 -14.45 3.63 8.75
N LEU A 40 -14.62 3.63 7.42
CA LEU A 40 -13.63 3.14 6.47
C LEU A 40 -12.26 3.80 6.69
N ILE A 41 -12.20 5.14 6.63
CA ILE A 41 -10.97 5.91 6.82
C ILE A 41 -10.31 5.61 8.19
N SER A 42 -11.13 5.49 9.23
CA SER A 42 -10.65 5.28 10.60
C SER A 42 -10.19 3.84 10.86
N ALA A 43 -10.70 2.87 10.12
CA ALA A 43 -10.40 1.44 10.30
C ALA A 43 -9.23 0.97 9.42
N THR A 44 -9.13 1.45 8.18
CA THR A 44 -8.11 0.97 7.21
C THR A 44 -6.70 1.43 7.56
N THR A 45 -6.54 2.66 8.06
CA THR A 45 -5.20 3.18 8.42
C THR A 45 -4.55 2.36 9.54
N PRO A 46 -5.21 2.09 10.69
CA PRO A 46 -4.63 1.23 11.72
C PRO A 46 -4.41 -0.21 11.27
N PHE A 47 -5.26 -0.75 10.38
CA PHE A 47 -5.07 -2.08 9.81
C PHE A 47 -3.74 -2.18 9.07
N ALA A 48 -3.53 -1.30 8.08
CA ALA A 48 -2.31 -1.28 7.28
C ALA A 48 -1.04 -1.13 8.15
N GLN A 49 -1.06 -0.20 9.11
CA GLN A 49 0.05 0.00 10.05
C GLN A 49 0.34 -1.23 10.91
N LYS A 50 -0.70 -1.93 11.37
CA LYS A 50 -0.53 -3.09 12.24
C LYS A 50 -0.07 -4.30 11.46
N LYS A 51 -0.63 -4.56 10.27
CA LYS A 51 -0.20 -5.68 9.41
C LYS A 51 1.28 -5.52 9.06
N LEU A 52 1.69 -4.35 8.55
CA LEU A 52 3.10 -4.05 8.26
C LEU A 52 4.01 -4.30 9.46
N LYS A 53 3.60 -3.82 10.65
CA LYS A 53 4.36 -4.05 11.88
C LYS A 53 4.43 -5.51 12.31
N GLN A 54 3.40 -6.31 12.07
CA GLN A 54 3.41 -7.74 12.40
C GLN A 54 4.29 -8.53 11.44
N LEU A 55 4.26 -8.19 10.13
CA LEU A 55 5.18 -8.75 9.13
C LEU A 55 6.63 -8.46 9.52
N ASP A 56 6.98 -7.19 9.77
CA ASP A 56 8.30 -6.75 10.26
C ASP A 56 8.74 -7.55 11.48
N LYS A 57 7.87 -7.67 12.48
CA LYS A 57 8.20 -8.36 13.73
C LYS A 57 8.57 -9.83 13.51
N CYS A 58 7.90 -10.52 12.58
CA CYS A 58 8.21 -11.90 12.26
C CYS A 58 9.48 -12.00 11.41
N ALA A 59 9.52 -11.38 10.24
CA ALA A 59 10.65 -11.57 9.32
C ALA A 59 11.95 -11.01 9.93
N MET A 60 11.93 -9.86 10.63
CA MET A 60 13.13 -9.36 11.33
C MET A 60 13.60 -10.27 12.47
N ALA A 61 12.73 -11.12 13.03
CA ALA A 61 13.17 -12.12 14.00
C ALA A 61 13.96 -13.23 13.32
N ALA A 62 13.46 -13.74 12.20
CA ALA A 62 14.15 -14.73 11.37
C ALA A 62 15.46 -14.18 10.80
N PHE A 63 15.41 -12.98 10.21
CA PHE A 63 16.57 -12.30 9.63
C PHE A 63 17.68 -12.09 10.66
N LYS A 64 17.35 -11.65 11.88
CA LYS A 64 18.35 -11.51 12.95
C LYS A 64 18.95 -12.84 13.39
N CYS A 65 18.21 -13.94 13.32
CA CYS A 65 18.76 -15.26 13.62
C CYS A 65 19.87 -15.59 12.62
N ILE A 66 19.60 -15.50 11.32
CA ILE A 66 20.57 -15.88 10.28
C ILE A 66 21.73 -14.87 10.12
N GLU A 67 21.52 -13.59 10.42
CA GLU A 67 22.54 -12.54 10.23
C GLU A 67 23.46 -12.32 11.45
N THR A 68 22.98 -12.63 12.66
CA THR A 68 23.65 -12.16 13.88
C THR A 68 24.05 -13.26 14.85
N VAL A 69 23.61 -14.49 14.59
CA VAL A 69 23.97 -15.67 15.39
C VAL A 69 25.09 -16.42 14.68
N ALA A 70 26.15 -16.78 15.41
CA ALA A 70 27.22 -17.60 14.88
C ALA A 70 26.79 -19.08 14.85
N PRO A 71 27.09 -19.83 13.78
CA PRO A 71 26.91 -21.28 13.79
C PRO A 71 27.85 -21.92 14.82
N ASN A 72 27.47 -23.10 15.31
CA ASN A 72 28.34 -23.88 16.20
C ASN A 72 28.15 -25.38 15.95
N ASP A 73 28.96 -25.92 15.03
CA ASP A 73 28.95 -27.34 14.65
C ASP A 73 29.25 -28.30 15.81
N GLU A 74 29.81 -27.81 16.92
CA GLU A 74 30.09 -28.61 18.12
C GLU A 74 28.89 -28.66 19.09
N ALA A 75 27.85 -27.84 18.89
CA ALA A 75 26.66 -27.85 19.72
C ALA A 75 25.71 -29.00 19.35
N ASP A 76 25.00 -29.54 20.35
CA ASP A 76 23.96 -30.57 20.13
C ASP A 76 22.80 -30.05 19.25
N VAL A 77 22.59 -28.72 19.25
CA VAL A 77 21.62 -28.00 18.41
C VAL A 77 22.32 -26.75 17.91
N ASP A 78 22.28 -26.50 16.60
CA ASP A 78 22.90 -25.29 16.05
C ASP A 78 22.22 -24.03 16.66
N PRO A 79 22.99 -23.02 17.12
CA PRO A 79 22.43 -21.82 17.70
C PRO A 79 21.45 -21.05 16.79
N ILE A 80 21.63 -21.13 15.46
CA ILE A 80 20.73 -20.54 14.47
C ILE A 80 19.39 -21.27 14.48
N ASP A 81 19.39 -22.61 14.45
CA ASP A 81 18.17 -23.43 14.52
C ASP A 81 17.38 -23.15 15.80
N ALA A 82 18.07 -23.10 16.94
CA ALA A 82 17.46 -22.76 18.23
C ALA A 82 16.91 -21.31 18.29
N CYS A 83 17.45 -20.42 17.45
CA CYS A 83 16.92 -19.06 17.28
C CYS A 83 15.68 -19.07 16.38
N LEU A 84 15.74 -19.77 15.24
CA LEU A 84 14.64 -19.91 14.28
C LEU A 84 13.41 -20.59 14.91
N GLU A 85 13.58 -21.58 15.78
CA GLU A 85 12.46 -22.18 16.53
C GLU A 85 11.71 -21.13 17.38
N LYS A 86 12.46 -20.23 18.03
CA LYS A 86 11.85 -19.11 18.80
C LYS A 86 11.21 -18.08 17.88
N ALA A 87 11.80 -17.82 16.73
CA ALA A 87 11.24 -16.93 15.72
C ALA A 87 9.93 -17.49 15.17
N SER A 88 9.85 -18.79 14.86
CA SER A 88 8.62 -19.49 14.46
C SER A 88 7.51 -19.34 15.49
N GLY A 89 7.78 -19.60 16.77
CA GLY A 89 6.80 -19.39 17.84
C GLY A 89 6.37 -17.92 18.03
N LEU A 90 7.18 -16.96 17.59
CA LEU A 90 6.79 -15.55 17.52
C LEU A 90 5.93 -15.28 16.29
N CYS A 91 6.31 -15.80 15.13
CA CYS A 91 5.63 -15.63 13.85
C CYS A 91 4.23 -16.22 13.86
N ALA A 92 4.02 -17.40 14.45
CA ALA A 92 2.68 -17.96 14.64
C ALA A 92 1.75 -16.96 15.37
N LYS A 93 2.27 -16.27 16.40
CA LYS A 93 1.51 -15.23 17.12
C LYS A 93 1.29 -13.97 16.30
N THR A 94 2.19 -13.61 15.38
CA THR A 94 2.00 -12.45 14.52
C THR A 94 0.93 -12.74 13.47
N VAL A 95 0.91 -13.95 12.91
CA VAL A 95 -0.17 -14.42 12.01
C VAL A 95 -1.52 -14.36 12.70
N ASP A 96 -1.65 -14.92 13.92
CA ASP A 96 -2.89 -14.83 14.70
C ASP A 96 -3.37 -13.37 14.89
N VAL A 97 -2.43 -12.44 15.11
CA VAL A 97 -2.74 -11.01 15.25
C VAL A 97 -3.16 -10.38 13.92
N ILE A 98 -2.55 -10.76 12.81
CA ILE A 98 -2.92 -10.30 11.46
C ILE A 98 -4.37 -10.72 11.17
N THR A 99 -4.69 -12.00 11.31
CA THR A 99 -6.06 -12.52 11.12
C THR A 99 -7.08 -11.83 12.02
N ALA A 100 -6.71 -11.52 13.26
CA ALA A 100 -7.57 -10.77 14.17
C ALA A 100 -7.82 -9.32 13.72
N GLU A 101 -6.82 -8.65 13.12
CA GLU A 101 -7.01 -7.30 12.59
C GLU A 101 -7.76 -7.28 11.26
N GLU A 102 -7.61 -8.31 10.40
CA GLU A 102 -8.43 -8.51 9.19
C GLU A 102 -9.90 -8.63 9.56
N LYS A 103 -10.20 -9.52 10.52
CA LYS A 103 -11.56 -9.66 11.07
C LYS A 103 -12.08 -8.35 11.65
N LYS A 104 -11.25 -7.62 12.38
CA LYS A 104 -11.63 -6.34 12.98
C LYS A 104 -11.95 -5.28 11.93
N LEU A 105 -11.20 -5.25 10.82
CA LEU A 105 -11.49 -4.36 9.70
C LEU A 105 -12.85 -4.71 9.07
N THR A 106 -13.09 -5.99 8.76
CA THR A 106 -14.38 -6.47 8.27
C THR A 106 -15.54 -6.09 9.19
N ASP A 107 -15.42 -6.39 10.49
CA ASP A 107 -16.47 -6.10 11.47
C ASP A 107 -16.75 -4.58 11.57
N ALA A 108 -15.72 -3.74 11.46
CA ALA A 108 -15.88 -2.29 11.48
C ALA A 108 -16.64 -1.77 10.26
N ILE A 109 -16.30 -2.27 9.06
CA ILE A 109 -16.95 -1.89 7.79
C ILE A 109 -18.40 -2.35 7.80
N VAL A 110 -18.63 -3.65 8.08
CA VAL A 110 -19.99 -4.22 8.11
C VAL A 110 -20.86 -3.47 9.10
N LYS A 111 -20.37 -3.20 10.31
CA LYS A 111 -21.14 -2.47 11.32
C LYS A 111 -21.54 -1.05 10.87
N ALA A 112 -20.61 -0.33 10.25
CA ALA A 112 -20.83 1.07 9.90
C ALA A 112 -21.67 1.25 8.63
N CYS A 113 -21.52 0.34 7.67
CA CYS A 113 -22.11 0.47 6.34
C CYS A 113 -23.38 -0.37 6.15
N ALA A 114 -23.64 -1.40 6.97
CA ALA A 114 -24.87 -2.21 6.87
C ALA A 114 -26.20 -1.44 6.94
N PRO A 115 -26.30 -0.26 7.61
CA PRO A 115 -27.51 0.56 7.55
C PRO A 115 -27.83 1.16 6.17
N LEU A 116 -26.85 1.21 5.25
CA LEU A 116 -27.05 1.68 3.88
C LEU A 116 -27.73 0.60 3.03
N ALA A 117 -28.64 1.02 2.16
CA ALA A 117 -29.11 0.13 1.11
C ALA A 117 -27.96 -0.18 0.14
N PRO A 118 -27.88 -1.39 -0.45
CA PRO A 118 -26.82 -1.74 -1.39
C PRO A 118 -26.65 -0.72 -2.52
N GLU A 119 -27.75 -0.14 -3.01
CA GLU A 119 -27.71 0.86 -4.07
C GLU A 119 -27.03 2.16 -3.62
N GLU A 120 -27.14 2.57 -2.34
CA GLU A 120 -26.45 3.75 -1.76
C GLU A 120 -24.96 3.50 -1.58
N LEU A 121 -24.59 2.25 -1.25
CA LEU A 121 -23.19 1.84 -1.12
C LEU A 121 -22.48 1.85 -2.49
N LEU A 122 -23.13 1.31 -3.51
CA LEU A 122 -22.55 1.11 -4.83
C LEU A 122 -22.49 2.41 -5.64
N ARG A 123 -23.60 3.15 -5.75
CA ARG A 123 -23.73 4.27 -6.71
C ARG A 123 -22.63 5.33 -6.57
N ALA A 124 -22.26 5.93 -7.70
CA ALA A 124 -21.18 6.92 -7.78
C ALA A 124 -21.39 8.21 -6.96
N ASP A 125 -22.62 8.66 -6.73
CA ASP A 125 -22.96 9.82 -5.87
C ASP A 125 -23.12 9.44 -4.38
N GLY A 126 -23.04 8.14 -4.07
CA GLY A 126 -23.08 7.51 -2.75
C GLY A 126 -21.70 7.36 -2.12
N VAL A 127 -21.42 6.16 -1.60
CA VAL A 127 -20.05 5.79 -1.16
C VAL A 127 -19.14 5.50 -2.37
N GLY A 128 -19.72 4.96 -3.45
CA GLY A 128 -19.07 4.87 -4.76
C GLY A 128 -18.34 3.56 -5.06
N PHE A 129 -18.70 2.45 -4.39
CA PHE A 129 -18.03 1.16 -4.62
C PHE A 129 -18.14 0.62 -6.05
N GLU A 130 -19.13 1.08 -6.83
CA GLU A 130 -19.25 0.75 -8.26
C GLU A 130 -17.99 1.14 -9.05
N VAL A 131 -17.29 2.22 -8.65
CA VAL A 131 -16.09 2.71 -9.33
C VAL A 131 -14.92 1.74 -9.20
N ILE A 132 -14.83 1.00 -8.09
CA ILE A 132 -13.74 0.06 -7.81
C ILE A 132 -14.14 -1.41 -7.98
N ALA A 133 -15.38 -1.68 -8.41
CA ALA A 133 -15.87 -3.03 -8.61
C ALA A 133 -15.03 -3.86 -9.63
N PRO A 134 -14.52 -3.30 -10.75
CA PRO A 134 -13.63 -4.03 -11.64
C PRO A 134 -12.34 -4.47 -10.95
N ASP A 135 -11.70 -3.60 -10.18
CA ASP A 135 -10.47 -3.94 -9.48
C ASP A 135 -10.72 -4.97 -8.36
N CYS A 136 -11.86 -4.89 -7.68
CA CYS A 136 -12.27 -5.93 -6.74
C CYS A 136 -12.44 -7.29 -7.42
N LEU A 137 -12.95 -7.32 -8.66
CA LEU A 137 -13.09 -8.55 -9.43
C LEU A 137 -11.72 -9.13 -9.80
N ASP A 138 -10.73 -8.29 -10.12
CA ASP A 138 -9.35 -8.73 -10.35
C ASP A 138 -8.72 -9.34 -9.08
N LEU A 139 -9.17 -8.89 -7.89
CA LEU A 139 -8.85 -9.49 -6.60
C LEU A 139 -9.72 -10.72 -6.26
N GLY A 140 -10.57 -11.18 -7.17
CA GLY A 140 -11.43 -12.35 -7.00
C GLY A 140 -12.71 -12.09 -6.20
N VAL A 141 -13.11 -10.82 -6.00
CA VAL A 141 -14.28 -10.43 -5.20
C VAL A 141 -15.29 -9.64 -6.02
N THR A 142 -16.48 -10.21 -6.25
CA THR A 142 -17.61 -9.46 -6.80
C THR A 142 -18.29 -8.63 -5.72
N VAL A 143 -18.31 -7.30 -5.87
CA VAL A 143 -18.93 -6.38 -4.90
C VAL A 143 -20.41 -6.18 -5.22
N GLU A 144 -21.29 -6.70 -4.36
CA GLU A 144 -22.74 -6.59 -4.49
C GLU A 144 -23.41 -5.99 -3.24
N ASP A 145 -22.73 -6.05 -2.10
CA ASP A 145 -23.23 -5.64 -0.80
C ASP A 145 -22.10 -5.20 0.14
N THR A 146 -22.44 -4.91 1.40
CA THR A 146 -21.45 -4.49 2.40
C THR A 146 -20.43 -5.58 2.74
N ALA A 147 -20.84 -6.85 2.74
CA ALA A 147 -19.95 -7.94 3.14
C ALA A 147 -18.88 -8.19 2.07
N THR A 148 -19.29 -8.20 0.81
CA THR A 148 -18.39 -8.32 -0.36
C THR A 148 -17.52 -7.08 -0.54
N ALA A 149 -18.03 -5.87 -0.28
CA ALA A 149 -17.21 -4.65 -0.24
C ALA A 149 -16.13 -4.72 0.85
N ALA A 150 -16.48 -5.21 2.06
CA ALA A 150 -15.52 -5.38 3.14
C ALA A 150 -14.44 -6.43 2.79
N ALA A 151 -14.83 -7.55 2.17
CA ALA A 151 -13.89 -8.57 1.71
C ALA A 151 -12.91 -8.02 0.66
N CYS A 152 -13.41 -7.23 -0.32
CA CYS A 152 -12.55 -6.58 -1.29
C CYS A 152 -11.54 -5.62 -0.63
N ILE A 153 -12.00 -4.78 0.31
CA ILE A 153 -11.12 -3.86 1.03
C ILE A 153 -10.05 -4.60 1.81
N VAL A 154 -10.41 -5.66 2.53
CA VAL A 154 -9.42 -6.45 3.28
C VAL A 154 -8.39 -7.02 2.31
N ARG A 155 -8.82 -7.73 1.25
CA ARG A 155 -7.92 -8.32 0.25
C ARG A 155 -6.99 -7.30 -0.39
N GLN A 156 -7.52 -6.14 -0.76
CA GLN A 156 -6.72 -5.09 -1.38
C GLN A 156 -5.67 -4.51 -0.43
N HIS A 157 -6.07 -4.19 0.81
CA HIS A 157 -5.17 -3.61 1.79
C HIS A 157 -4.11 -4.61 2.25
N GLU A 158 -4.43 -5.90 2.28
CA GLU A 158 -3.46 -6.97 2.50
C GLU A 158 -2.39 -6.97 1.41
N CYS A 159 -2.80 -7.04 0.14
CA CYS A 159 -1.86 -7.03 -0.98
C CYS A 159 -1.00 -5.75 -0.99
N ALA A 160 -1.60 -4.58 -0.81
CA ALA A 160 -0.86 -3.32 -0.82
C ALA A 160 0.18 -3.26 0.30
N VAL A 161 -0.14 -3.77 1.50
CA VAL A 161 0.81 -3.83 2.63
C VAL A 161 1.91 -4.84 2.40
N GLU A 162 1.58 -5.99 1.81
CA GLU A 162 2.57 -7.04 1.51
C GLU A 162 3.53 -6.59 0.41
N GLN A 163 3.07 -5.88 -0.62
CA GLN A 163 3.92 -5.29 -1.67
C GLN A 163 4.85 -4.19 -1.11
N MET A 164 4.32 -3.30 -0.26
CA MET A 164 5.17 -2.34 0.48
C MET A 164 6.25 -3.06 1.28
N TYR A 165 5.88 -4.13 1.98
CA TYR A 165 6.81 -4.90 2.81
C TYR A 165 7.85 -5.65 1.98
N LEU A 166 7.47 -6.18 0.82
CA LEU A 166 8.39 -6.84 -0.11
C LEU A 166 9.47 -5.89 -0.64
N ALA A 167 9.09 -4.64 -0.95
CA ALA A 167 10.07 -3.63 -1.36
C ALA A 167 10.99 -3.17 -0.20
N GLU A 168 10.51 -3.23 1.05
CA GLU A 168 11.34 -3.02 2.24
C GLU A 168 12.30 -4.21 2.47
N HIS A 169 11.83 -5.43 2.21
CA HIS A 169 12.47 -6.70 2.54
C HIS A 169 12.30 -7.72 1.41
N PRO A 170 13.18 -7.72 0.38
CA PRO A 170 13.07 -8.67 -0.74
C PRO A 170 13.12 -10.14 -0.30
N ARG A 171 13.82 -10.43 0.79
CA ARG A 171 13.92 -11.76 1.41
C ARG A 171 12.70 -12.15 2.25
N ALA A 172 11.62 -11.35 2.29
CA ALA A 172 10.50 -11.60 3.18
C ALA A 172 9.90 -13.01 3.01
N GLY A 173 9.67 -13.46 1.77
CA GLY A 173 9.14 -14.80 1.46
C GLY A 173 10.02 -15.92 2.04
N GLU A 174 11.31 -15.92 1.70
CA GLU A 174 12.32 -16.84 2.26
C GLU A 174 12.30 -16.83 3.80
N LEU A 175 12.31 -15.66 4.41
CA LEU A 175 12.31 -15.53 5.87
C LEU A 175 11.05 -16.09 6.53
N PHE A 176 9.87 -15.95 5.91
CA PHE A 176 8.64 -16.59 6.39
C PHE A 176 8.70 -18.11 6.20
N GLY A 177 9.28 -18.59 5.09
CA GLY A 177 9.52 -20.00 4.83
C GLY A 177 10.43 -20.66 5.86
N LEU A 178 11.53 -20.00 6.27
CA LEU A 178 12.47 -20.50 7.27
C LEU A 178 11.85 -20.78 8.66
N VAL A 179 10.72 -20.15 8.95
CA VAL A 179 10.04 -20.24 10.26
C VAL A 179 8.65 -20.88 10.15
N ASP A 180 8.34 -21.48 9.00
CA ASP A 180 7.05 -22.11 8.68
C ASP A 180 5.85 -21.19 8.96
N ALA A 181 5.99 -19.88 8.68
CA ALA A 181 4.93 -18.92 8.87
C ALA A 181 3.99 -18.89 7.65
N ASP A 182 2.80 -19.46 7.82
CA ASP A 182 1.73 -19.41 6.82
C ASP A 182 0.94 -18.08 6.92
N LEU A 183 1.09 -17.21 5.92
CA LEU A 183 0.30 -15.97 5.80
C LEU A 183 -1.10 -16.21 5.20
N GLY A 184 -1.43 -17.46 4.88
CA GLY A 184 -2.67 -17.87 4.25
C GLY A 184 -2.56 -17.99 2.72
N PRO A 185 -3.47 -18.76 2.09
CA PRO A 185 -3.47 -18.97 0.64
C PRO A 185 -3.79 -17.70 -0.15
N ASP A 186 -4.31 -16.68 0.55
CA ASP A 186 -4.64 -15.38 0.00
C ASP A 186 -3.52 -14.35 0.22
N SER A 187 -2.34 -14.73 0.72
CA SER A 187 -1.20 -13.79 0.73
C SER A 187 -0.82 -13.38 -0.70
N CYS A 188 -0.49 -12.11 -0.88
CA CYS A 188 0.02 -11.49 -2.10
C CYS A 188 1.51 -11.16 -1.96
N LEU A 189 2.17 -11.68 -0.92
CA LEU A 189 3.60 -11.57 -0.70
C LEU A 189 4.32 -12.62 -1.56
N ASP A 190 5.02 -12.17 -2.58
CA ASP A 190 5.86 -13.05 -3.40
C ASP A 190 7.12 -13.48 -2.65
N ASP A 191 7.60 -14.68 -2.96
CA ASP A 191 8.91 -15.15 -2.51
C ASP A 191 9.95 -14.86 -3.59
N LEU A 192 10.74 -13.80 -3.39
CA LEU A 192 11.84 -13.44 -4.30
C LEU A 192 13.09 -14.28 -4.07
N GLY A 193 13.06 -15.20 -3.10
CA GLY A 193 14.13 -16.12 -2.79
C GLY A 193 15.09 -15.62 -1.70
N GLY A 194 16.24 -16.28 -1.66
CA GLY A 194 17.24 -16.14 -0.62
C GLY A 194 17.90 -17.51 -0.32
N PRO A 195 19.13 -17.53 0.22
CA PRO A 195 19.88 -18.76 0.40
C PRO A 195 19.54 -19.51 1.70
N GLY A 196 18.61 -19.03 2.52
CA GLY A 196 18.32 -19.59 3.85
C GLY A 196 19.39 -19.27 4.91
N SER A 197 20.40 -18.47 4.55
CA SER A 197 21.57 -18.16 5.38
C SER A 197 21.93 -16.68 5.30
N GLY A 198 22.67 -16.19 6.30
CA GLY A 198 23.14 -14.82 6.35
C GLY A 198 24.63 -14.68 6.01
N VAL A 199 25.15 -13.46 6.11
CA VAL A 199 26.57 -13.20 5.84
C VAL A 199 27.51 -13.80 6.91
N GLU A 200 28.70 -14.24 6.50
CA GLU A 200 29.71 -14.78 7.44
C GLU A 200 30.21 -13.74 8.47
N ASP A 201 30.31 -12.46 8.09
CA ASP A 201 30.74 -11.39 8.99
C ASP A 201 29.57 -10.89 9.85
N LEU A 202 29.46 -11.37 11.09
CA LEU A 202 28.43 -10.93 12.05
C LEU A 202 28.41 -9.41 12.31
N LYS A 203 29.50 -8.66 12.05
CA LYS A 203 29.45 -7.19 12.12
C LYS A 203 28.74 -6.59 10.92
N LEU A 204 28.88 -7.18 9.73
CA LEU A 204 28.08 -6.85 8.57
C LEU A 204 26.61 -7.21 8.81
N GLY A 205 26.30 -8.43 9.25
CA GLY A 205 24.91 -8.86 9.51
C GLY A 205 24.18 -7.97 10.52
N ARG A 206 24.85 -7.53 11.59
CA ARG A 206 24.27 -6.52 12.52
C ARG A 206 24.00 -5.16 11.86
N ARG A 207 24.80 -4.75 10.88
CA ARG A 207 24.56 -3.50 10.13
C ARG A 207 23.42 -3.67 9.13
N LEU A 208 23.33 -4.81 8.45
CA LEU A 208 22.21 -5.17 7.57
C LEU A 208 20.89 -5.12 8.34
N ALA A 209 20.81 -5.75 9.51
CA ALA A 209 19.62 -5.73 10.36
C ALA A 209 19.25 -4.32 10.87
N GLN A 210 20.22 -3.41 11.02
CA GLN A 210 19.96 -2.01 11.36
C GLN A 210 19.49 -1.18 10.16
N CYS A 211 20.01 -1.47 8.97
CA CYS A 211 19.58 -0.87 7.71
C CYS A 211 18.11 -1.20 7.47
N GLU A 212 17.74 -2.48 7.45
CA GLU A 212 16.35 -2.93 7.29
C GLU A 212 15.40 -2.30 8.31
N GLN A 213 15.73 -2.38 9.61
CA GLN A 213 14.90 -1.74 10.64
C GLN A 213 14.71 -0.23 10.41
N GLY A 214 15.73 0.43 9.84
CA GLY A 214 15.67 1.84 9.45
C GLY A 214 14.75 2.10 8.25
N VAL A 215 14.80 1.22 7.25
CA VAL A 215 13.93 1.19 6.07
C VAL A 215 12.47 1.03 6.50
N THR A 216 12.12 -0.06 7.19
CA THR A 216 10.75 -0.38 7.63
C THR A 216 10.13 0.73 8.48
N LYS A 217 10.93 1.28 9.40
CA LYS A 217 10.47 2.39 10.27
C LYS A 217 10.16 3.65 9.46
N THR A 218 10.94 3.90 8.42
CA THR A 218 10.81 5.09 7.58
C THR A 218 9.66 4.94 6.59
N GLY A 219 9.58 3.81 5.88
CA GLY A 219 8.50 3.48 4.95
C GLY A 219 7.14 3.45 5.65
N GLY A 220 7.01 2.63 6.69
CA GLY A 220 5.81 2.58 7.53
C GLY A 220 5.43 3.94 8.15
N GLY A 221 6.41 4.77 8.52
CA GLY A 221 6.18 6.13 9.03
C GLY A 221 5.63 7.10 7.98
N PHE A 222 6.12 6.99 6.73
CA PHE A 222 5.63 7.77 5.60
C PHE A 222 4.18 7.38 5.25
N VAL A 223 3.91 6.09 5.06
CA VAL A 223 2.55 5.58 4.72
C VAL A 223 1.55 5.94 5.81
N ALA A 224 1.92 5.75 7.08
CA ALA A 224 1.10 6.17 8.22
C ALA A 224 0.71 7.67 8.16
N THR A 225 1.67 8.53 7.78
CA THR A 225 1.44 9.96 7.64
C THR A 225 0.54 10.27 6.45
N LYS A 226 0.77 9.60 5.31
CA LYS A 226 -0.03 9.74 4.09
C LYS A 226 -1.49 9.36 4.31
N LEU A 227 -1.75 8.11 4.74
CA LEU A 227 -3.10 7.59 4.94
C LEU A 227 -3.90 8.46 5.91
N LYS A 228 -3.29 8.84 7.04
CA LYS A 228 -3.94 9.69 8.04
C LYS A 228 -4.21 11.11 7.53
N SER A 229 -3.27 11.72 6.83
CA SER A 229 -3.39 13.12 6.40
C SER A 229 -4.37 13.25 5.25
N ILE A 230 -4.22 12.42 4.21
CA ILE A 230 -5.09 12.45 3.04
C ILE A 230 -6.48 11.90 3.37
N GLY A 231 -6.59 10.85 4.19
CA GLY A 231 -7.88 10.34 4.67
C GLY A 231 -8.69 11.42 5.40
N ARG A 232 -8.07 12.27 6.21
CA ARG A 232 -8.75 13.42 6.85
C ARG A 232 -9.22 14.48 5.85
N CYS A 233 -8.41 14.75 4.82
CA CYS A 233 -8.79 15.63 3.72
C CYS A 233 -10.02 15.08 2.98
N LEU A 234 -9.95 13.83 2.54
CA LEU A 234 -11.02 13.15 1.81
C LEU A 234 -12.31 13.08 2.63
N GLY A 235 -12.22 12.70 3.91
CA GLY A 235 -13.37 12.69 4.81
C GLY A 235 -14.03 14.07 4.93
N ALA A 236 -13.24 15.15 5.05
CA ALA A 236 -13.79 16.49 5.13
C ALA A 236 -14.47 16.97 3.83
N VAL A 237 -13.91 16.61 2.66
CA VAL A 237 -14.57 16.92 1.39
C VAL A 237 -15.85 16.09 1.24
N PHE A 238 -15.79 14.80 1.60
CA PHE A 238 -16.94 13.90 1.57
C PHE A 238 -18.09 14.42 2.46
N ASP A 239 -17.78 14.85 3.69
CA ASP A 239 -18.76 15.48 4.58
C ASP A 239 -19.41 16.72 3.96
N CYS A 240 -18.62 17.58 3.28
CA CYS A 240 -19.19 18.75 2.61
C CYS A 240 -20.15 18.37 1.49
N VAL A 241 -19.77 17.44 0.61
CA VAL A 241 -20.65 17.05 -0.52
C VAL A 241 -21.91 16.34 -0.07
N GLN A 242 -21.87 15.61 1.06
CA GLN A 242 -23.01 14.86 1.57
C GLN A 242 -23.93 15.68 2.49
N LEU A 243 -23.35 16.46 3.41
CA LEU A 243 -24.12 17.12 4.48
C LEU A 243 -24.39 18.59 4.21
N ALA A 244 -23.60 19.22 3.33
CA ALA A 244 -23.72 20.63 2.98
C ALA A 244 -23.59 20.84 1.47
N PRO A 245 -24.45 20.19 0.66
CA PRO A 245 -24.36 20.32 -0.79
C PRO A 245 -24.52 21.78 -1.21
N HIS A 246 -23.68 22.20 -2.17
CA HIS A 246 -23.60 23.59 -2.67
C HIS A 246 -23.14 24.65 -1.65
N ASP A 247 -22.56 24.23 -0.52
CA ASP A 247 -21.89 25.15 0.42
C ASP A 247 -20.42 25.37 0.02
N ASP A 248 -20.18 26.43 -0.76
CA ASP A 248 -18.85 26.86 -1.17
C ASP A 248 -17.94 27.16 0.04
N ALA A 249 -18.50 27.59 1.18
CA ALA A 249 -17.74 27.87 2.39
C ALA A 249 -17.24 26.56 3.04
N CYS A 250 -18.05 25.50 2.98
CA CYS A 250 -17.64 24.16 3.40
C CYS A 250 -16.48 23.67 2.54
N ILE A 251 -16.61 23.72 1.20
CA ILE A 251 -15.56 23.30 0.27
C ILE A 251 -14.27 24.11 0.44
N ALA A 252 -14.36 25.44 0.63
CA ALA A 252 -13.19 26.27 0.90
C ALA A 252 -12.44 25.85 2.18
N LYS A 253 -13.18 25.49 3.24
CA LYS A 253 -12.60 24.98 4.48
C LYS A 253 -11.97 23.60 4.30
N ALA A 254 -12.65 22.69 3.59
CA ALA A 254 -12.12 21.37 3.25
C ALA A 254 -10.83 21.48 2.43
N LYS A 255 -10.81 22.39 1.45
CA LYS A 255 -9.62 22.71 0.66
C LYS A 255 -8.42 23.13 1.54
N SER A 256 -8.62 24.01 2.51
CA SER A 256 -7.53 24.42 3.42
C SER A 256 -6.99 23.23 4.24
N MET A 257 -7.86 22.31 4.67
CA MET A 257 -7.43 21.08 5.35
C MET A 257 -6.64 20.16 4.41
N CYS A 258 -7.08 20.03 3.17
CA CYS A 258 -6.35 19.30 2.12
C CYS A 258 -4.99 19.92 1.83
N ASP A 259 -4.89 21.23 1.64
CA ASP A 259 -3.62 21.91 1.38
C ASP A 259 -2.59 21.63 2.50
N LYS A 260 -3.05 21.62 3.76
CA LYS A 260 -2.22 21.24 4.91
C LYS A 260 -1.85 19.75 4.92
N ALA A 261 -2.79 18.87 4.57
CA ALA A 261 -2.54 17.44 4.48
C ALA A 261 -1.45 17.13 3.46
N PHE A 262 -1.56 17.65 2.24
CA PHE A 262 -0.58 17.47 1.18
C PHE A 262 0.80 18.01 1.57
N SER A 263 0.86 19.22 2.14
CA SER A 263 2.14 19.77 2.65
C SER A 263 2.77 18.90 3.74
N THR A 264 1.95 18.25 4.59
CA THR A 264 2.44 17.31 5.61
C THR A 264 3.02 16.05 4.97
N VAL A 265 2.39 15.53 3.91
CA VAL A 265 2.87 14.35 3.17
C VAL A 265 4.18 14.67 2.44
N GLU A 266 4.26 15.78 1.71
CA GLU A 266 5.50 16.23 1.06
C GLU A 266 6.65 16.36 2.08
N ALA A 267 6.39 16.99 3.23
CA ALA A 267 7.40 17.11 4.29
C ALA A 267 7.82 15.76 4.89
N SER A 268 6.98 14.73 4.80
CA SER A 268 7.32 13.37 5.19
C SER A 268 8.10 12.63 4.11
N ALA A 269 7.73 12.80 2.84
CA ALA A 269 8.44 12.25 1.68
C ALA A 269 9.92 12.64 1.67
N LEU A 270 10.21 13.93 1.93
CA LEU A 270 11.56 14.48 2.01
C LEU A 270 12.45 13.84 3.10
N LYS A 271 11.89 13.04 4.01
CA LYS A 271 12.64 12.35 5.07
C LYS A 271 13.05 10.94 4.70
N VAL A 272 12.49 10.36 3.63
CA VAL A 272 12.72 8.95 3.28
C VAL A 272 14.17 8.72 2.88
N GLU A 273 14.66 9.39 1.85
CA GLU A 273 16.03 9.21 1.36
C GLU A 273 17.11 9.49 2.43
N PRO A 274 17.06 10.59 3.22
CA PRO A 274 18.03 10.81 4.29
C PRO A 274 18.01 9.72 5.37
N ALA A 275 16.83 9.16 5.69
CA ALA A 275 16.72 8.12 6.70
C ALA A 275 17.25 6.77 6.20
N VAL A 276 16.94 6.40 4.96
CA VAL A 276 17.49 5.19 4.30
C VAL A 276 19.01 5.32 4.15
N THR A 277 19.51 6.46 3.67
CA THR A 277 20.95 6.73 3.56
C THR A 277 21.64 6.64 4.92
N LYS A 278 21.02 7.14 5.98
CA LYS A 278 21.55 7.04 7.34
C LYS A 278 21.63 5.59 7.84
N GLY A 279 20.65 4.75 7.50
CA GLY A 279 20.62 3.35 7.91
C GLY A 279 21.57 2.47 7.11
N CYS A 280 21.63 2.68 5.79
CA CYS A 280 22.24 1.74 4.85
C CYS A 280 23.52 2.27 4.18
N GLY A 281 23.76 3.58 4.18
CA GLY A 281 24.85 4.21 3.41
C GLY A 281 26.28 3.91 3.88
N ALA A 282 26.44 3.21 5.01
CA ALA A 282 27.74 2.71 5.48
C ALA A 282 28.04 1.26 5.05
N ILE A 283 27.11 0.62 4.36
CA ILE A 283 27.23 -0.74 3.80
C ILE A 283 27.58 -0.58 2.31
N ALA A 284 28.50 -1.40 1.81
CA ALA A 284 28.82 -1.35 0.39
C ALA A 284 27.61 -1.88 -0.41
N PHE A 285 27.27 -1.23 -1.52
CA PHE A 285 26.00 -1.48 -2.18
C PHE A 285 25.91 -2.90 -2.79
N ASP A 286 27.04 -3.47 -3.22
CA ASP A 286 27.16 -4.88 -3.62
C ASP A 286 26.80 -5.86 -2.49
N GLN A 287 27.01 -5.49 -1.23
CA GLN A 287 26.60 -6.28 -0.06
C GLN A 287 25.10 -6.16 0.22
N LEU A 288 24.45 -5.08 -0.22
CA LEU A 288 22.99 -4.95 -0.14
C LEU A 288 22.31 -5.74 -1.26
N LEU A 289 22.95 -5.81 -2.44
CA LEU A 289 22.48 -6.61 -3.57
C LEU A 289 22.62 -8.12 -3.34
N ALA A 290 23.61 -8.57 -2.56
CA ALA A 290 23.82 -9.99 -2.32
C ALA A 290 22.61 -10.68 -1.70
N ASP A 291 22.34 -11.91 -2.14
CA ASP A 291 21.27 -12.80 -1.68
C ASP A 291 21.40 -13.18 -0.19
N THR A 292 22.64 -13.34 0.29
CA THR A 292 22.98 -13.49 1.72
C THR A 292 22.86 -12.19 2.51
N GLY A 293 22.71 -11.05 1.84
CA GLY A 293 22.53 -9.73 2.42
C GLY A 293 21.05 -9.35 2.51
N LEU A 294 20.66 -8.24 1.86
CA LEU A 294 19.26 -7.80 1.79
C LEU A 294 18.55 -8.21 0.48
N ASP A 295 19.28 -8.85 -0.44
CA ASP A 295 18.80 -9.28 -1.75
C ASP A 295 18.12 -8.17 -2.57
N TYR A 296 18.72 -6.97 -2.59
CA TYR A 296 18.22 -5.90 -3.46
C TYR A 296 18.37 -6.24 -4.96
N GLN A 297 19.12 -7.29 -5.30
CA GLN A 297 19.21 -7.80 -6.67
C GLN A 297 17.87 -8.40 -7.13
N ALA A 298 17.13 -9.09 -6.26
CA ALA A 298 15.80 -9.60 -6.58
C ALA A 298 14.84 -8.50 -7.07
N LEU A 299 14.89 -7.29 -6.48
CA LEU A 299 14.08 -6.14 -6.94
C LEU A 299 14.46 -5.63 -8.34
N ILE A 300 15.70 -5.88 -8.78
CA ILE A 300 16.16 -5.57 -10.14
C ILE A 300 15.66 -6.64 -11.10
N ASP A 301 15.85 -7.91 -10.73
CA ASP A 301 15.54 -9.06 -11.57
C ASP A 301 14.03 -9.18 -11.83
N GLU A 302 13.20 -8.83 -10.85
CA GLU A 302 11.73 -8.76 -10.97
C GLU A 302 11.21 -7.41 -11.48
N GLU A 303 12.12 -6.52 -11.91
CA GLU A 303 11.79 -5.21 -12.46
C GLU A 303 10.91 -4.33 -11.55
N THR A 304 10.84 -4.58 -10.24
CA THR A 304 9.92 -3.92 -9.29
C THR A 304 10.02 -2.38 -9.36
N CYS A 305 11.23 -1.87 -9.57
CA CYS A 305 11.50 -0.43 -9.59
C CYS A 305 11.30 0.24 -10.96
N ILE A 306 11.20 -0.54 -12.04
CA ILE A 306 11.07 -0.01 -13.41
C ILE A 306 9.71 0.66 -13.64
N PRO A 307 8.56 0.06 -13.29
CA PRO A 307 7.25 0.73 -13.38
C PRO A 307 7.19 2.02 -12.57
N LEU A 308 7.93 2.07 -11.47
CA LEU A 308 8.05 3.24 -10.60
C LEU A 308 9.00 4.31 -11.17
N GLY A 309 9.52 4.15 -12.39
CA GLY A 309 10.41 5.11 -13.05
C GLY A 309 11.82 5.19 -12.46
N VAL A 310 12.30 4.10 -11.85
CA VAL A 310 13.69 3.94 -11.39
C VAL A 310 14.33 2.85 -12.23
N SER A 311 15.06 3.25 -13.28
CA SER A 311 15.58 2.34 -14.30
C SER A 311 16.78 1.49 -13.86
N ASP A 312 17.39 1.81 -12.72
CA ASP A 312 18.58 1.13 -12.21
C ASP A 312 18.68 1.32 -10.69
N LEU A 313 18.86 0.23 -9.96
CA LEU A 313 19.20 0.21 -8.54
C LEU A 313 20.72 0.01 -8.35
N ALA A 314 21.51 1.06 -8.62
CA ALA A 314 22.98 1.01 -8.46
C ALA A 314 23.48 1.62 -7.14
N THR A 315 22.63 2.32 -6.39
CA THR A 315 23.03 3.06 -5.18
C THR A 315 21.91 3.10 -4.14
N VAL A 316 22.26 3.38 -2.87
CA VAL A 316 21.28 3.57 -1.79
C VAL A 316 20.24 4.66 -2.11
N PRO A 317 20.60 5.82 -2.69
CA PRO A 317 19.61 6.81 -3.15
C PRO A 317 18.65 6.30 -4.24
N HIS A 318 19.11 5.45 -5.17
CA HIS A 318 18.21 4.85 -6.18
C HIS A 318 17.19 3.93 -5.49
N TYR A 319 17.66 3.07 -4.57
CA TYR A 319 16.78 2.23 -3.76
C TYR A 319 15.79 3.05 -2.93
N ALA A 320 16.24 4.11 -2.25
CA ALA A 320 15.37 4.96 -1.47
C ALA A 320 14.29 5.66 -2.32
N THR A 321 14.61 6.00 -3.58
CA THR A 321 13.64 6.55 -4.53
C THR A 321 12.60 5.50 -4.94
N CYS A 322 13.05 4.27 -5.25
CA CYS A 322 12.14 3.17 -5.56
C CYS A 322 11.21 2.87 -4.38
N LEU A 323 11.76 2.68 -3.19
CA LEU A 323 11.02 2.45 -1.95
C LEU A 323 9.97 3.54 -1.69
N TYR A 324 10.37 4.81 -1.79
CA TYR A 324 9.45 5.94 -1.61
C TYR A 324 8.28 5.87 -2.60
N ARG A 325 8.56 5.64 -3.88
CA ARG A 325 7.52 5.59 -4.92
C ARG A 325 6.60 4.39 -4.75
N GLU A 326 7.13 3.23 -4.39
CA GLU A 326 6.33 2.05 -4.07
C GLU A 326 5.33 2.35 -2.94
N HIS A 327 5.82 2.93 -1.85
CA HIS A 327 4.98 3.31 -0.71
C HIS A 327 3.99 4.43 -1.05
N GLU A 328 4.37 5.31 -1.97
CA GLU A 328 3.49 6.34 -2.48
C GLU A 328 2.33 5.71 -3.26
N CYS A 329 2.61 4.75 -4.14
CA CYS A 329 1.62 4.05 -4.95
C CYS A 329 0.68 3.19 -4.11
N ALA A 330 1.22 2.29 -3.31
CA ALA A 330 0.42 1.43 -2.45
C ALA A 330 -0.41 2.25 -1.44
N GLY A 331 0.13 3.38 -0.95
CA GLY A 331 -0.62 4.31 -0.11
C GLY A 331 -1.77 5.03 -0.84
N ASP A 332 -1.63 5.32 -2.14
CA ASP A 332 -2.72 5.87 -2.96
C ASP A 332 -3.79 4.84 -3.27
N ASP A 333 -3.41 3.59 -3.56
CA ASP A 333 -4.38 2.52 -3.78
C ASP A 333 -5.19 2.21 -2.51
N ILE A 334 -4.54 2.13 -1.36
CA ILE A 334 -5.24 2.01 -0.07
C ILE A 334 -6.26 3.15 0.10
N LEU A 335 -5.91 4.40 -0.23
CA LEU A 335 -6.83 5.53 -0.14
C LEU A 335 -7.96 5.44 -1.15
N ARG A 336 -7.68 4.98 -2.37
CA ARG A 336 -8.67 4.79 -3.44
C ARG A 336 -9.70 3.72 -3.08
N PHE A 337 -9.30 2.61 -2.48
CA PHE A 337 -10.25 1.58 -1.99
C PHE A 337 -10.96 2.00 -0.69
N THR A 338 -10.27 2.75 0.18
CA THR A 338 -10.88 3.29 1.41
C THR A 338 -11.95 4.34 1.11
N VAL A 339 -11.71 5.18 0.10
CA VAL A 339 -12.59 6.27 -0.36
C VAL A 339 -12.75 6.09 -1.87
N PRO A 340 -13.69 5.25 -2.35
CA PRO A 340 -13.85 4.96 -3.78
C PRO A 340 -13.97 6.20 -4.67
N ARG A 341 -14.51 7.29 -4.11
CA ARG A 341 -14.66 8.60 -4.76
C ARG A 341 -13.45 9.53 -4.62
N ALA A 342 -12.29 9.06 -4.17
CA ALA A 342 -11.14 9.91 -3.85
C ALA A 342 -10.74 10.86 -4.98
N ALA A 343 -10.71 10.38 -6.22
CA ALA A 343 -10.33 11.19 -7.38
C ALA A 343 -11.30 12.36 -7.61
N GLU A 344 -12.61 12.10 -7.56
CA GLU A 344 -13.66 13.12 -7.70
C GLU A 344 -13.58 14.15 -6.56
N LEU A 345 -13.51 13.68 -5.32
CA LEU A 345 -13.46 14.55 -4.13
C LEU A 345 -12.22 15.45 -4.14
N LEU A 346 -11.05 14.91 -4.51
CA LEU A 346 -9.84 15.73 -4.63
C LEU A 346 -9.94 16.75 -5.76
N GLY A 347 -10.61 16.39 -6.86
CA GLY A 347 -10.91 17.31 -7.96
C GLY A 347 -11.66 18.57 -7.50
N LEU A 348 -12.63 18.42 -6.59
CA LEU A 348 -13.41 19.55 -6.04
C LEU A 348 -12.56 20.57 -5.28
N VAL A 349 -11.41 20.16 -4.73
CA VAL A 349 -10.48 21.04 -4.00
C VAL A 349 -9.21 21.38 -4.80
N GLY A 350 -9.18 21.03 -6.09
CA GLY A 350 -8.06 21.27 -7.00
C GLY A 350 -6.82 20.47 -6.64
N ARG A 351 -6.99 19.21 -6.23
CA ARG A 351 -5.93 18.25 -5.90
C ARG A 351 -6.11 16.96 -6.69
N THR A 352 -5.05 16.17 -6.74
CA THR A 352 -5.04 14.78 -7.21
C THR A 352 -4.25 13.95 -6.20
N LEU A 353 -4.38 12.62 -6.23
CA LEU A 353 -3.51 11.78 -5.40
C LEU A 353 -2.03 11.97 -5.84
N PRO A 354 -1.08 12.11 -4.90
CA PRO A 354 0.31 12.44 -5.22
C PRO A 354 1.02 11.49 -6.19
N GLY A 355 0.77 10.18 -6.09
CA GLY A 355 1.45 9.14 -6.84
C GLY A 355 0.93 8.93 -8.25
N SER A 356 -0.19 9.54 -8.64
CA SER A 356 -0.84 9.28 -9.95
C SER A 356 0.04 9.54 -11.18
N PHE A 357 1.21 10.17 -11.02
CA PHE A 357 2.18 10.38 -12.09
C PHE A 357 3.14 9.19 -12.31
N PHE A 358 3.47 8.43 -11.26
CA PHE A 358 4.42 7.30 -11.34
C PHE A 358 3.78 5.94 -11.04
N CYS A 359 2.55 5.91 -10.52
CA CYS A 359 1.86 4.69 -10.09
C CYS A 359 0.96 4.07 -11.18
N ILE A 360 0.91 4.69 -12.36
CA ILE A 360 0.17 4.18 -13.51
C ILE A 360 1.20 3.61 -14.48
N PRO A 361 1.08 2.35 -14.91
CA PRO A 361 1.95 1.81 -15.93
C PRO A 361 1.84 2.68 -17.20
N PRO A 362 2.95 2.91 -17.93
CA PRO A 362 2.96 3.77 -19.11
C PRO A 362 1.96 3.37 -20.22
N GLU A 363 1.40 2.15 -20.14
CA GLU A 363 0.50 1.57 -21.14
C GLU A 363 -0.96 2.07 -21.02
N ASP A 364 -1.32 2.70 -19.89
CA ASP A 364 -2.66 3.20 -19.58
C ASP A 364 -2.84 4.72 -19.82
N PHE A 365 -1.86 5.37 -20.47
CA PHE A 365 -1.88 6.83 -20.77
C PHE A 365 -2.35 7.20 -22.18
#